data_AF-A0A8J3APS9-F1
#
_entry.id   AF-A0A8J3APS9-F1
#
_cell.length_a   1.000
_cell.length_b   1.000
_cell.length_c   1.000
_cell.angle_alpha   90.00
_cell.angle_beta   90.00
_cell.angle_gamma   90.00
#
_symmetry.space_group_name_H-M   'P 1'
#
loop_
_entity.id
_entity.type
_entity.pdbx_description
1 polymer ?
#
loop_
_entity_poly.entity_id
_entity_poly.type
_entity_poly.pdbx_seq_one_letter_code
_entity_poly.pdbx_strand_id
1 'polypeptide(L)'
;MGTQVLDRDVITRYPNNSDRSQFEDIVNLLTENDAAYAEINIPGKDSIILPKELAELLVEAARRLRQGKAVFLSSSETQLTTQQAADLLGISRPTFVKLLEENEIPFVKVGRHRRVYLKDVETYSAKQHNNFMLAMSDLSANTNPLDTVDNPLIRG
;
A
#
# COMPACT_ATOMS: atom_id res chain seq x y z
N MET A 1 -33.06 -2.01 3.02
CA MET A 1 -32.69 -2.41 1.65
C MET A 1 -31.48 -1.62 1.23
N GLY A 2 -30.41 -2.31 0.80
CA GLY A 2 -29.17 -1.67 0.36
C GLY A 2 -27.91 -2.47 0.73
N THR A 3 -27.91 -3.78 0.55
CA THR A 3 -26.66 -4.55 0.59
C THR A 3 -25.88 -4.21 -0.67
N GLN A 4 -24.94 -3.27 -0.56
CA GLN A 4 -23.99 -3.06 -1.65
C GLN A 4 -23.03 -4.24 -1.63
N VAL A 5 -23.22 -5.11 -2.62
CA VAL A 5 -22.36 -6.25 -2.91
C VAL A 5 -20.97 -5.70 -3.18
N LEU A 6 -20.09 -5.81 -2.18
CA LEU A 6 -18.68 -5.51 -2.34
C LEU A 6 -18.08 -6.58 -3.26
N ASP A 7 -17.30 -6.07 -4.19
CA ASP A 7 -16.38 -6.76 -5.08
C ASP A 7 -15.81 -8.02 -4.43
N ARG A 8 -15.89 -9.17 -5.12
CA ARG A 8 -15.56 -10.50 -4.57
C ARG A 8 -14.08 -10.69 -4.22
N ASP A 9 -13.25 -9.68 -4.44
CA ASP A 9 -11.79 -9.79 -4.46
C ASP A 9 -11.08 -8.93 -3.40
N VAL A 10 -11.81 -8.38 -2.42
CA VAL A 10 -11.21 -7.60 -1.32
C VAL A 10 -11.50 -8.26 0.02
N ILE A 11 -10.45 -8.74 0.68
CA ILE A 11 -10.52 -9.30 2.04
C ILE A 11 -9.85 -8.31 3.00
N THR A 12 -10.66 -7.67 3.85
CA THR A 12 -10.17 -6.83 4.96
C THR A 12 -10.14 -7.64 6.24
N ARG A 13 -8.99 -7.70 6.90
CA ARG A 13 -8.86 -8.31 8.23
C ARG A 13 -8.41 -7.26 9.26
N TYR A 14 -9.20 -7.15 10.32
CA TYR A 14 -8.89 -6.35 11.49
C TYR A 14 -8.25 -7.23 12.56
N PRO A 15 -7.25 -6.73 13.29
CA PRO A 15 -6.60 -7.49 14.34
C PRO A 15 -7.57 -7.75 15.51
N ASN A 16 -7.68 -9.01 15.92
CA ASN A 16 -8.29 -9.39 17.18
C ASN A 16 -7.20 -9.49 18.26
N ASN A 17 -7.48 -9.01 19.48
CA ASN A 17 -6.49 -9.00 20.57
C ASN A 17 -6.09 -10.41 21.03
N SER A 18 -6.94 -11.41 20.80
CA SER A 18 -6.70 -12.81 21.19
C SER A 18 -5.52 -13.47 20.46
N ASP A 19 -5.17 -12.97 19.28
CA ASP A 19 -4.28 -13.70 18.35
C ASP A 19 -2.88 -13.05 18.27
N ARG A 20 -2.63 -11.99 19.06
CA ARG A 20 -1.36 -11.24 19.01
C ARG A 20 -0.12 -12.08 19.26
N SER A 21 -0.17 -13.01 20.21
CA SER A 21 0.96 -13.92 20.48
C SER A 21 1.20 -14.88 19.32
N GLN A 22 0.13 -15.38 18.69
CA GLN A 22 0.24 -16.26 17.53
C GLN A 22 0.87 -15.55 16.33
N PHE A 23 0.57 -14.25 16.12
CA PHE A 23 1.23 -13.46 15.09
C PHE A 23 2.73 -13.24 15.38
N GLU A 24 3.12 -13.08 16.65
CA GLU A 24 4.53 -13.03 17.03
C GLU A 24 5.25 -14.34 16.72
N ASP A 25 4.64 -15.46 17.09
CA ASP A 25 5.19 -16.79 16.82
C ASP A 25 5.41 -17.01 15.32
N ILE A 26 4.45 -16.63 14.48
CA ILE A 26 4.57 -16.70 13.01
C ILE A 26 5.72 -15.84 12.50
N VAL A 27 5.85 -14.60 12.99
CA VAL A 27 6.92 -13.69 12.57
C VAL A 27 8.28 -14.29 12.94
N ASN A 28 8.44 -14.79 14.16
CA ASN A 28 9.71 -15.36 14.61
C ASN A 28 10.04 -16.64 13.82
N LEU A 29 9.10 -17.57 13.70
CA LEU A 29 9.30 -18.84 13.00
C LEU A 29 9.70 -18.66 11.53
N LEU A 30 9.05 -17.74 10.82
CA LEU A 30 9.30 -17.50 9.39
C LEU A 30 10.47 -16.53 9.12
N THR A 31 10.95 -15.79 10.13
CA THR A 31 12.11 -14.90 9.98
C THR A 31 13.41 -15.59 10.43
N GLU A 32 13.36 -16.44 11.45
CA GLU A 32 14.53 -17.14 12.00
C GLU A 32 14.90 -18.40 11.24
N ASN A 33 13.91 -19.07 10.64
CA ASN A 33 14.13 -20.22 9.77
C ASN A 33 14.01 -19.78 8.31
N ASP A 34 14.84 -20.35 7.43
CA ASP A 34 14.68 -20.12 6.00
C ASP A 34 13.27 -20.60 5.61
N ALA A 35 12.40 -19.64 5.30
CA ALA A 35 10.99 -19.89 5.02
C ALA A 35 10.76 -20.85 3.85
N ALA A 36 11.83 -21.16 3.09
CA ALA A 36 11.90 -22.18 2.06
C ALA A 36 11.42 -23.59 2.50
N TYR A 37 11.41 -23.89 3.81
CA TYR A 37 10.98 -25.19 4.34
C TYR A 37 9.72 -25.12 5.21
N ALA A 38 9.03 -23.98 5.25
CA ALA A 38 7.78 -23.89 5.98
C ALA A 38 6.70 -24.73 5.31
N GLU A 39 5.82 -25.33 6.11
CA GLU A 39 4.74 -26.17 5.62
C GLU A 39 3.40 -25.75 6.22
N ILE A 40 2.35 -25.75 5.40
CA ILE A 40 0.96 -25.57 5.83
C ILE A 40 0.37 -26.94 6.15
N ASN A 41 0.09 -27.16 7.42
CA ASN A 41 -0.64 -28.34 7.89
C ASN A 41 -2.14 -28.03 8.01
N ILE A 42 -2.97 -28.74 7.22
CA ILE A 42 -4.43 -28.67 7.32
C ILE A 42 -4.92 -30.00 7.88
N PRO A 43 -5.73 -30.01 8.96
CA PRO A 43 -6.26 -31.25 9.52
C PRO A 43 -6.93 -32.13 8.48
N GLY A 44 -6.50 -33.39 8.38
CA GLY A 44 -7.03 -34.36 7.41
C GLY A 44 -6.53 -34.19 5.98
N LYS A 45 -5.49 -33.38 5.74
CA LYS A 45 -4.81 -33.26 4.45
C LYS A 45 -3.30 -33.42 4.63
N ASP A 46 -2.65 -33.79 3.53
CA ASP A 46 -1.19 -33.77 3.46
C ASP A 46 -0.66 -32.36 3.60
N SER A 47 0.52 -32.27 4.21
CA SER A 47 1.24 -31.03 4.39
C SER A 47 1.66 -30.45 3.03
N ILE A 48 1.51 -29.14 2.86
CA ILE A 48 1.85 -28.44 1.62
C ILE A 48 3.02 -27.50 1.90
N ILE A 49 4.08 -27.61 1.10
CA ILE A 49 5.23 -26.69 1.17
C ILE A 49 4.73 -25.27 0.89
N LEU A 50 5.08 -24.35 1.79
CA LEU A 50 4.75 -22.94 1.68
C LEU A 50 5.72 -22.28 0.69
N PRO A 51 5.23 -21.73 -0.45
CA PRO A 51 6.09 -20.98 -1.36
C PRO A 51 6.70 -19.77 -0.66
N LYS A 52 7.95 -19.44 -1.00
CA LYS A 52 8.70 -18.36 -0.37
C LYS A 52 7.97 -17.02 -0.43
N GLU A 53 7.41 -16.67 -1.59
CA GLU A 53 6.69 -15.42 -1.82
C GLU A 53 5.46 -15.30 -0.90
N LEU A 54 4.77 -16.42 -0.64
CA LEU A 54 3.62 -16.44 0.26
C LEU A 54 4.06 -16.35 1.73
N ALA A 55 5.17 -16.97 2.10
CA ALA A 55 5.72 -16.87 3.44
C ALA A 55 6.12 -15.42 3.78
N GLU A 56 6.80 -14.72 2.87
CA GLU A 56 7.19 -13.32 3.02
C GLU A 56 5.96 -12.42 3.19
N LEU A 57 4.91 -12.65 2.39
CA LEU A 57 3.64 -11.92 2.50
C LEU A 57 2.97 -12.13 3.87
N LEU A 58 2.98 -13.36 4.39
CA LEU A 58 2.41 -13.69 5.71
C LEU A 58 3.19 -13.00 6.84
N VAL A 59 4.53 -12.94 6.76
CA VAL A 59 5.36 -12.23 7.74
C VAL A 59 4.99 -10.74 7.78
N GLU A 60 4.86 -10.10 6.62
CA GLU A 60 4.50 -8.67 6.55
C GLU A 60 3.08 -8.42 7.07
N ALA A 61 2.12 -9.28 6.70
CA ALA A 61 0.76 -9.20 7.21
C ALA A 61 0.70 -9.37 8.74
N ALA A 62 1.42 -10.36 9.28
CA ALA A 62 1.47 -10.62 10.72
C ALA A 62 2.10 -9.44 11.49
N ARG A 63 3.19 -8.85 10.98
CA ARG A 63 3.81 -7.64 11.57
C ARG A 63 2.82 -6.47 11.64
N ARG A 64 2.04 -6.24 10.59
CA ARG A 64 1.03 -5.17 10.54
C ARG A 64 -0.13 -5.42 11.48
N LEU A 65 -0.68 -6.64 11.50
CA LEU A 65 -1.77 -7.02 12.40
C LEU A 65 -1.36 -6.89 13.87
N ARG A 66 -0.13 -7.32 14.22
CA ARG A 66 0.44 -7.13 15.56
C ARG A 66 0.45 -5.65 15.98
N GLN A 67 0.84 -4.75 15.07
CA GLN A 67 0.85 -3.30 15.31
C GLN A 67 -0.55 -2.68 15.42
N GLY A 68 -1.63 -3.48 15.33
CA GLY A 68 -2.99 -2.96 15.34
C GLY A 68 -3.43 -2.37 13.99
N LYS A 69 -2.62 -2.54 12.94
CA LYS A 69 -2.94 -2.04 11.59
C LYS A 69 -3.76 -3.08 10.84
N ALA A 70 -4.82 -2.62 10.17
CA ALA A 70 -5.59 -3.48 9.27
C ALA A 70 -4.74 -3.87 8.04
N VAL A 71 -4.95 -5.08 7.54
CA VAL A 71 -4.35 -5.58 6.30
C VAL A 71 -5.43 -5.73 5.24
N PHE A 72 -5.12 -5.23 4.04
CA PHE A 72 -5.97 -5.33 2.85
C PHE A 72 -5.26 -6.19 1.81
N LEU A 73 -5.94 -7.22 1.32
CA LEU A 73 -5.53 -8.04 0.20
C LEU A 73 -6.48 -7.79 -0.97
N SER A 74 -5.93 -7.41 -2.12
CA SER A 74 -6.66 -7.18 -3.37
C SER A 74 -5.92 -7.79 -4.55
N SER A 75 -6.67 -8.22 -5.56
CA SER A 75 -6.10 -8.63 -6.85
C SER A 75 -5.49 -7.43 -7.57
N SER A 76 -4.41 -7.63 -8.33
CA SER A 76 -3.85 -6.59 -9.22
C SER A 76 -4.83 -6.12 -10.30
N GLU A 77 -5.89 -6.90 -10.56
CA GLU A 77 -6.98 -6.56 -11.49
C GLU A 77 -8.13 -5.80 -10.82
N THR A 78 -8.03 -5.48 -9.52
CA THR A 78 -9.09 -4.77 -8.81
C THR A 78 -9.31 -3.38 -9.41
N GLN A 79 -10.56 -3.14 -9.82
CA GLN A 79 -11.01 -1.88 -10.39
C GLN A 79 -11.62 -0.98 -9.32
N LEU A 80 -10.95 0.14 -9.07
CA LEU A 80 -11.38 1.16 -8.13
C LEU A 80 -12.36 2.13 -8.78
N THR A 81 -13.29 2.65 -7.98
CA THR A 81 -14.03 3.87 -8.33
C THR A 81 -13.09 5.08 -8.27
N THR A 82 -13.47 6.17 -8.94
CA THR A 82 -12.76 7.45 -8.82
C THR A 82 -12.68 7.97 -7.39
N GLN A 83 -13.65 7.61 -6.54
CA GLN A 83 -13.63 8.04 -5.14
C GLN A 83 -12.58 7.25 -4.37
N GLN A 84 -12.62 5.92 -4.45
CA GLN A 84 -11.65 5.05 -3.78
C GLN A 84 -10.21 5.36 -4.20
N ALA A 85 -9.97 5.59 -5.50
CA ALA A 85 -8.64 5.94 -5.98
C ALA A 85 -8.17 7.34 -5.51
N ALA A 86 -9.08 8.31 -5.42
CA ALA A 86 -8.78 9.63 -4.85
C ALA A 86 -8.44 9.53 -3.36
N ASP A 87 -9.20 8.73 -2.62
CA ASP A 87 -8.98 8.49 -1.19
C ASP A 87 -7.61 7.81 -0.95
N LEU A 88 -7.22 6.86 -1.81
CA LEU A 88 -5.89 6.22 -1.74
C LEU A 88 -4.73 7.20 -1.99
N LEU A 89 -4.90 8.14 -2.91
CA LEU A 89 -3.89 9.17 -3.19
C LEU A 89 -3.94 10.34 -2.20
N GLY A 90 -4.92 10.37 -1.28
CA GLY A 90 -5.10 11.48 -0.35
C GLY A 90 -5.47 12.81 -1.02
N ILE A 91 -6.10 12.78 -2.20
CA ILE A 91 -6.52 13.97 -2.96
C ILE A 91 -8.03 14.05 -3.12
N SER A 92 -8.53 15.24 -3.49
CA SER A 92 -9.95 15.40 -3.77
C SER A 92 -10.37 14.61 -5.02
N ARG A 93 -11.60 14.07 -5.03
CA ARG A 93 -12.16 13.39 -6.21
C ARG A 93 -12.13 14.28 -7.48
N PRO A 94 -12.49 15.57 -7.44
CA PRO A 94 -12.33 16.44 -8.61
C PRO A 94 -10.89 16.50 -9.14
N THR A 95 -9.90 16.58 -8.24
CA THR A 95 -8.47 16.53 -8.63
C THR A 95 -8.14 15.21 -9.31
N PHE A 96 -8.58 14.09 -8.74
CA PHE A 96 -8.36 12.78 -9.33
C PHE A 96 -8.99 12.64 -10.72
N VAL A 97 -10.21 13.16 -10.91
CA VAL A 97 -10.87 13.15 -12.22
C VAL A 97 -10.10 13.98 -13.25
N LYS A 98 -9.50 15.10 -12.87
CA LYS A 98 -8.63 15.87 -13.78
C LYS A 98 -7.43 15.06 -14.24
N LEU A 99 -6.76 14.34 -13.33
CA LEU A 99 -5.65 13.45 -13.69
C LEU A 99 -6.07 12.38 -14.71
N LEU A 100 -7.28 11.84 -14.59
CA LEU A 100 -7.82 10.90 -15.57
C LEU A 100 -8.06 11.57 -16.93
N GLU A 101 -8.62 12.78 -16.94
CA GLU A 101 -8.91 13.53 -18.17
C GLU A 101 -7.64 14.02 -18.88
N GLU A 102 -6.57 14.27 -18.12
CA GLU A 102 -5.22 14.59 -18.61
C GLU A 102 -4.43 13.34 -19.06
N ASN A 103 -5.00 12.13 -18.91
CA ASN A 103 -4.37 10.82 -19.20
C ASN A 103 -3.11 10.54 -18.37
N GLU A 104 -2.94 11.19 -17.21
CA GLU A 104 -1.84 10.88 -16.27
C GLU A 104 -2.02 9.50 -15.62
N ILE A 105 -3.28 9.04 -15.50
CA ILE A 105 -3.61 7.71 -15.01
C ILE A 105 -4.60 7.04 -15.98
N PRO A 106 -4.27 5.85 -16.53
CA PRO A 106 -5.19 5.08 -17.36
C PRO A 106 -6.51 4.78 -16.65
N PHE A 107 -7.62 4.85 -17.37
CA PHE A 107 -8.93 4.46 -16.84
C PHE A 107 -9.77 3.79 -17.92
N VAL A 108 -10.73 2.98 -17.48
CA VAL A 108 -11.74 2.37 -18.34
C VAL A 108 -13.12 2.92 -18.01
N LYS A 109 -13.99 3.02 -19.03
CA LYS A 109 -15.40 3.37 -18.82
C LYS A 109 -16.23 2.10 -18.71
N VAL A 110 -16.92 1.95 -17.58
CA VAL A 110 -17.91 0.89 -17.35
C VAL A 110 -19.29 1.56 -17.30
N GLY A 111 -19.99 1.51 -18.43
CA GLY A 111 -21.20 2.31 -18.64
C GLY A 111 -20.91 3.81 -18.58
N ARG A 112 -21.53 4.52 -17.63
CA ARG A 112 -21.32 5.97 -17.40
C ARG A 112 -20.19 6.29 -16.44
N HIS A 113 -19.66 5.30 -15.73
CA HIS A 113 -18.68 5.51 -14.66
C HIS A 113 -17.27 5.18 -15.12
N ARG A 114 -16.29 5.92 -14.58
CA ARG A 114 -14.87 5.64 -14.76
C ARG A 114 -14.40 4.66 -13.69
N ARG A 115 -13.58 3.69 -14.09
CA ARG A 115 -12.92 2.70 -13.24
C ARG A 115 -11.42 2.75 -13.52
N VAL A 116 -10.63 2.49 -12.50
CA VAL A 116 -9.17 2.62 -12.54
C VAL A 116 -8.57 1.40 -11.90
N TYR A 117 -7.55 0.80 -12.48
CA TYR A 117 -6.87 -0.32 -11.82
C TYR A 117 -6.04 0.18 -10.65
N LEU A 118 -6.05 -0.56 -9.55
CA LEU A 118 -5.21 -0.25 -8.39
C LEU A 118 -3.73 -0.08 -8.78
N LYS A 119 -3.22 -0.99 -9.62
CA LYS A 119 -1.84 -0.95 -10.13
C LYS A 119 -1.48 0.38 -10.80
N ASP A 120 -2.41 0.96 -11.56
CA ASP A 120 -2.17 2.23 -12.27
C ASP A 120 -2.09 3.41 -11.29
N VAL A 121 -2.94 3.39 -10.25
CA VAL A 121 -2.92 4.39 -9.17
C VAL A 121 -1.62 4.31 -8.37
N GLU A 122 -1.14 3.10 -8.05
CA GLU A 122 0.13 2.88 -7.36
C GLU A 122 1.32 3.33 -8.20
N THR A 123 1.31 3.01 -9.50
CA THR A 123 2.35 3.42 -10.45
C THR A 123 2.47 4.95 -10.51
N TYR A 124 1.33 5.64 -10.57
CA TYR A 124 1.30 7.11 -10.53
C TYR A 124 1.86 7.66 -9.21
N SER A 125 1.44 7.10 -8.07
CA SER A 125 1.93 7.50 -6.75
C SER A 125 3.45 7.38 -6.63
N ALA A 126 4.01 6.25 -7.08
CA ALA A 126 5.45 6.01 -7.08
C ALA A 126 6.21 7.02 -7.97
N LYS A 127 5.67 7.33 -9.17
CA LYS A 127 6.23 8.37 -10.06
C LYS A 127 6.27 9.74 -9.37
N GLN A 128 5.17 10.14 -8.71
CA GLN A 128 5.10 11.42 -8.01
C GLN A 128 6.07 11.49 -6.83
N HIS A 129 6.18 10.40 -6.06
CA HIS A 129 7.13 10.34 -4.96
C HIS A 129 8.58 10.48 -5.45
N ASN A 130 8.94 9.79 -6.53
CA ASN A 130 10.28 9.90 -7.11
C ASN A 130 10.56 11.32 -7.62
N ASN A 131 9.61 11.94 -8.32
CA ASN A 131 9.76 13.33 -8.78
C ASN A 131 9.95 14.30 -7.62
N PHE A 132 9.19 14.12 -6.53
CA PHE A 132 9.33 14.92 -5.31
C PHE A 132 10.73 14.75 -4.69
N MET A 133 11.21 13.52 -4.56
CA MET A 133 12.53 13.22 -4.01
C MET A 133 13.66 13.81 -4.88
N LEU A 134 13.55 13.74 -6.20
CA LEU A 134 14.50 14.35 -7.13
C LEU A 134 14.54 15.88 -6.98
N ALA A 135 13.39 16.54 -6.98
CA ALA A 135 13.30 17.99 -6.79
C ALA A 135 13.88 18.43 -5.43
N MET A 136 13.66 17.64 -4.39
CA MET A 136 14.19 17.91 -3.05
C MET A 136 15.71 17.73 -2.98
N SER A 137 16.26 16.76 -3.72
CA SER A 137 17.71 16.59 -3.88
C SER A 137 18.35 17.75 -4.64
N ASP A 138 17.69 18.27 -5.67
CA ASP A 138 18.20 19.43 -6.43
C ASP A 138 18.22 20.70 -5.56
N LEU A 139 17.21 20.90 -4.72
CA LEU A 139 17.18 21.99 -3.75
C LEU A 139 18.30 21.88 -2.71
N SER A 140 18.57 20.68 -2.19
CA SER A 140 19.65 20.49 -1.19
C SER A 140 21.04 20.69 -1.79
N ALA A 141 21.26 20.26 -3.03
CA ALA A 141 22.54 20.44 -3.74
C ALA A 141 22.84 21.92 -4.08
N ASN A 142 21.81 22.75 -4.25
CA ASN A 142 21.95 24.18 -4.54
C ASN A 142 21.80 25.10 -3.32
N THR A 143 21.60 24.54 -2.11
CA THR A 143 21.56 25.32 -0.88
C THR A 143 22.98 25.53 -0.37
N ASN A 144 23.54 26.71 -0.59
CA ASN A 144 24.80 27.11 0.03
C ASN A 144 24.53 27.45 1.51
N PRO A 145 25.08 26.70 2.50
CA PRO A 145 24.89 27.00 3.91
C PRO A 145 25.51 28.34 4.34
N LEU A 146 26.27 29.00 3.46
CA LEU A 146 26.80 30.34 3.68
C LEU A 146 25.84 31.46 3.22
N ASP A 147 24.72 31.18 2.55
CA ASP A 147 23.77 32.23 2.13
C ASP A 147 22.86 32.71 3.28
N THR A 148 22.90 32.05 4.44
CA THR A 148 22.18 32.43 5.68
C THR A 148 23.05 33.20 6.68
N VAL A 149 24.35 33.43 6.41
CA VAL A 149 25.26 34.13 7.34
C VAL A 149 25.02 35.63 7.45
N ASP A 150 24.17 36.19 6.58
CA ASP A 150 23.76 37.59 6.60
C ASP A 150 22.25 37.72 6.88
N ASN A 151 21.75 36.97 7.86
CA ASN A 151 20.39 37.13 8.36
C ASN A 151 20.36 38.23 9.44
N PRO A 152 19.81 39.44 9.16
CA PRO A 152 19.78 40.55 10.13
C PRO A 152 18.91 40.25 11.36
N LEU A 153 18.18 39.14 11.39
CA LEU A 153 17.29 38.73 12.47
C LEU A 153 18.02 37.88 13.55
N ILE A 154 19.29 37.52 13.35
CA ILE A 154 20.11 36.75 14.31
C ILE A 154 21.20 37.61 14.96
N ARG A 155 21.01 38.94 15.03
CA ARG A 155 21.81 39.82 15.90
C ARG A 155 20.93 40.39 17.01
N GLY A 156 21.09 39.84 18.21
CA GLY A 156 20.42 40.26 19.44
C GLY A 156 20.52 39.19 20.49
#